data_AF-A0A9J7MLC3-F1
#
_entry.id   AF-A0A9J7MLC3-F1
#
_cell.length_a   1.000
_cell.length_b   1.000
_cell.length_c   1.000
_cell.angle_alpha   90.00
_cell.angle_beta   90.00
_cell.angle_gamma   90.00
#
_symmetry.space_group_name_H-M   'P 1'
#
loop_
_entity.id
_entity.type
_entity.pdbx_description
1 polymer ?
#
loop_
_entity_poly.entity_id
_entity_poly.type
_entity_poly.pdbx_seq_one_letter_code
_entity_poly.pdbx_strand_id
1 'polypeptide(L)'
;MLRLKVLASFRSLHRARKDVFQGDTAALEAARQRINQEFQKHKTETDQGKIEELVKVAEDTAVYMRHVVVQAQMNQAGRYELRIRKDSGVLVDNATLKPPRPRRTRDKKTQDTR
;
A
#
# COMPACT_ATOMS: atom_id res chain seq x y z
N MET A 1 11.25 0.25 -28.69
CA MET A 1 11.16 0.74 -27.29
C MET A 1 10.28 -0.14 -26.38
N LEU A 2 9.19 -0.72 -26.89
CA LEU A 2 8.20 -1.50 -26.11
C LEU A 2 8.80 -2.63 -25.25
N ARG A 3 9.69 -3.44 -25.83
CA ARG A 3 10.38 -4.54 -25.12
C ARG A 3 11.14 -4.09 -23.88
N LEU A 4 11.77 -2.91 -23.92
CA LEU A 4 12.49 -2.36 -22.76
C LEU A 4 11.52 -1.99 -21.64
N LYS A 5 10.36 -1.41 -21.97
CA LYS A 5 9.32 -1.07 -21.00
C LYS A 5 8.76 -2.32 -20.31
N VAL A 6 8.46 -3.38 -21.07
CA VAL A 6 8.02 -4.67 -20.53
C VAL A 6 9.03 -5.26 -19.56
N LEU A 7 10.33 -5.24 -19.91
CA LEU A 7 11.37 -5.74 -19.01
C LEU A 7 11.57 -4.85 -17.78
N ALA A 8 11.36 -3.54 -17.91
CA ALA A 8 11.42 -2.60 -16.79
C ALA A 8 10.26 -2.83 -15.81
N SER A 9 9.03 -2.96 -16.30
CA SER A 9 7.84 -3.23 -15.45
C SER A 9 7.95 -4.59 -14.76
N PHE A 10 8.41 -5.63 -15.46
CA PHE A 10 8.70 -6.94 -14.88
C PHE A 10 9.72 -6.87 -13.72
N ARG A 11 10.82 -6.14 -13.92
CA ARG A 11 11.81 -5.92 -12.86
C ARG A 11 11.24 -5.11 -11.70
N SER A 12 10.41 -4.11 -11.99
CA SER A 12 9.78 -3.26 -10.97
C SER A 12 8.85 -4.07 -10.05
N LEU A 13 8.02 -4.95 -10.61
CA LEU A 13 7.17 -5.87 -9.87
C LEU A 13 7.98 -6.82 -8.99
N HIS A 14 9.05 -7.43 -9.52
CA HIS A 14 9.88 -8.32 -8.72
C HIS A 14 10.63 -7.62 -7.59
N ARG A 15 11.01 -6.34 -7.77
CA ARG A 15 11.54 -5.51 -6.68
C ARG A 15 10.48 -5.24 -5.64
N ALA A 16 9.31 -4.74 -6.06
CA ALA A 16 8.18 -4.48 -5.17
C ALA A 16 7.82 -5.72 -4.32
N ARG A 17 7.75 -6.90 -4.95
CA ARG A 17 7.53 -8.17 -4.24
C ARG A 17 8.58 -8.44 -3.16
N LYS A 18 9.86 -8.28 -3.48
CA LYS A 18 10.96 -8.54 -2.52
C LYS A 18 10.90 -7.57 -1.34
N ASP A 19 10.59 -6.31 -1.61
CA ASP A 19 10.52 -5.26 -0.59
C ASP A 19 9.28 -5.41 0.30
N VAL A 20 8.14 -5.79 -0.31
CA VAL A 20 6.86 -5.94 0.38
C VAL A 20 6.80 -7.23 1.19
N PHE A 21 7.31 -8.35 0.67
CA PHE A 21 7.19 -9.66 1.30
C PHE A 21 8.49 -10.14 1.98
N GLN A 22 9.35 -9.23 2.43
CA GLN A 22 10.65 -9.61 2.96
C GLN A 22 10.52 -10.51 4.19
N GLY A 23 11.16 -11.68 4.14
CA GLY A 23 11.14 -12.67 5.23
C GLY A 23 9.96 -13.64 5.17
N ASP A 24 8.99 -13.42 4.27
CA ASP A 24 7.87 -14.33 4.03
C ASP A 24 8.14 -15.15 2.76
N THR A 25 8.80 -16.30 2.92
CA THR A 25 9.21 -17.16 1.80
C THR A 25 8.00 -17.66 1.01
N ALA A 26 6.91 -18.03 1.68
CA ALA A 26 5.69 -18.51 1.03
C ALA A 26 5.07 -17.42 0.14
N ALA A 27 4.92 -16.20 0.67
CA ALA A 27 4.39 -15.08 -0.12
C ALA A 27 5.33 -14.67 -1.26
N LEU A 28 6.65 -14.67 -1.02
CA LEU A 28 7.66 -14.38 -2.05
C LEU A 28 7.58 -15.37 -3.22
N GLU A 29 7.39 -16.66 -2.95
CA GLU A 29 7.25 -17.70 -3.97
C GLU A 29 5.92 -17.61 -4.70
N ALA A 30 4.81 -17.51 -3.98
CA ALA A 30 3.48 -17.39 -4.57
C ALA A 30 3.40 -16.16 -5.51
N ALA A 31 3.90 -15.02 -5.05
CA ALA A 31 3.93 -13.81 -5.88
C ALA A 31 4.92 -13.94 -7.06
N ARG A 32 6.05 -14.67 -6.90
CA ARG A 32 6.95 -14.98 -8.04
C ARG A 32 6.21 -15.76 -9.11
N GLN A 33 5.51 -16.81 -8.73
CA GLN A 33 4.79 -17.67 -9.66
C GLN A 33 3.70 -16.89 -10.37
N ARG A 34 2.91 -16.09 -9.64
CA ARG A 34 1.84 -15.28 -10.23
C ARG A 34 2.35 -14.26 -11.24
N ILE A 35 3.43 -13.53 -10.93
CA ILE A 35 4.06 -12.59 -11.87
C ILE A 35 4.53 -13.32 -13.14
N ASN A 36 5.24 -14.44 -12.99
CA ASN A 36 5.73 -15.20 -14.14
C ASN A 36 4.59 -15.76 -15.00
N GLN A 37 3.53 -16.28 -14.39
CA GLN A 37 2.36 -16.81 -15.09
C GLN A 37 1.68 -15.73 -15.94
N GLU A 38 1.45 -14.54 -15.38
CA GLU A 38 0.75 -13.47 -16.10
C GLU A 38 1.59 -12.97 -17.28
N PHE A 39 2.90 -12.77 -17.11
CA PHE A 39 3.79 -12.39 -18.21
C PHE A 39 3.92 -13.49 -19.28
N GLN A 40 3.89 -14.76 -18.87
CA GLN A 40 3.92 -15.89 -19.80
C GLN A 40 2.62 -16.00 -20.61
N LYS A 41 1.47 -15.75 -19.97
CA LYS A 41 0.15 -15.76 -20.61
C LYS A 41 0.06 -14.79 -21.78
N HIS A 42 0.64 -13.60 -21.64
CA HIS A 42 0.60 -12.54 -22.66
C HIS A 42 1.86 -12.48 -23.53
N LYS A 43 2.72 -13.51 -23.50
CA LYS A 43 4.02 -13.52 -24.21
C LYS A 43 3.87 -13.44 -25.73
N THR A 44 2.78 -13.97 -26.29
CA THR A 44 2.51 -14.04 -27.72
C THR A 44 1.64 -12.89 -28.22
N GLU A 45 1.30 -11.92 -27.37
CA GLU A 45 0.55 -10.74 -27.78
C GLU A 45 1.38 -9.89 -28.75
N THR A 46 0.79 -9.55 -29.90
CA THR A 46 1.43 -8.76 -30.96
C THR A 46 0.83 -7.37 -31.11
N ASP A 47 -0.34 -7.14 -30.50
CA ASP A 47 -1.01 -5.84 -30.51
C ASP A 47 -0.28 -4.87 -29.57
N GLN A 48 0.26 -3.80 -30.15
CA GLN A 48 1.00 -2.80 -29.40
C GLN A 48 0.14 -2.09 -28.36
N GLY A 49 -1.12 -1.76 -28.67
CA GLY A 49 -2.00 -1.04 -27.74
C GLY A 49 -2.24 -1.87 -26.47
N LYS A 50 -2.56 -3.14 -26.66
CA LYS A 50 -2.75 -4.10 -25.57
C LYS A 50 -1.50 -4.31 -24.72
N ILE A 51 -0.32 -4.38 -25.35
CA ILE A 51 0.95 -4.50 -24.61
C ILE A 51 1.19 -3.25 -23.74
N GLU A 52 0.90 -2.05 -24.25
CA GLU A 52 1.05 -0.81 -23.47
C GLU A 52 0.10 -0.78 -22.27
N GLU A 53 -1.15 -1.23 -22.43
CA GLU A 53 -2.10 -1.38 -21.33
C GLU A 53 -1.60 -2.37 -20.28
N LEU A 54 -1.14 -3.55 -20.70
CA LEU A 54 -0.59 -4.56 -19.79
C LEU A 54 0.65 -4.06 -19.03
N VAL A 55 1.51 -3.26 -19.68
CA VAL A 55 2.65 -2.62 -19.04
C VAL A 55 2.19 -1.64 -17.97
N LYS A 56 1.19 -0.79 -18.25
CA LYS A 56 0.62 0.14 -17.26
C LYS A 56 0.05 -0.61 -16.07
N VAL A 57 -0.72 -1.67 -16.30
CA VAL A 57 -1.27 -2.51 -15.22
C VAL A 57 -0.14 -3.07 -14.35
N ALA A 58 0.96 -3.54 -14.95
CA ALA A 58 2.11 -4.06 -14.22
C ALA A 58 2.81 -2.96 -13.37
N GLU A 59 2.96 -1.75 -13.92
CA GLU A 59 3.53 -0.60 -13.21
C GLU A 59 2.64 -0.15 -12.05
N ASP A 60 1.35 0.03 -12.28
CA ASP A 60 0.36 0.41 -11.26
C ASP A 60 0.29 -0.63 -10.15
N THR A 61 0.33 -1.92 -10.50
CA THR A 61 0.37 -3.00 -9.50
C THR A 61 1.63 -2.92 -8.65
N ALA A 62 2.80 -2.63 -9.24
CA ALA A 62 4.03 -2.47 -8.47
C ALA A 62 3.96 -1.29 -7.50
N VAL A 63 3.36 -0.16 -7.92
CA VAL A 63 3.11 1.00 -7.06
C VAL A 63 2.14 0.64 -5.95
N TYR A 64 1.02 0.00 -6.29
CA TYR A 64 -0.01 -0.44 -5.35
C TYR A 64 0.57 -1.35 -4.26
N MET A 65 1.37 -2.35 -4.65
CA MET A 65 2.05 -3.24 -3.70
C MET A 65 2.92 -2.46 -2.71
N ARG A 66 3.68 -1.45 -3.18
CA ARG A 66 4.55 -0.65 -2.30
C ARG A 66 3.77 0.27 -1.38
N HIS A 67 2.68 0.85 -1.84
CA HIS A 67 1.94 1.86 -1.08
C HIS A 67 0.92 1.25 -0.12
N VAL A 68 0.25 0.18 -0.52
CA VAL A 68 -0.95 -0.32 0.17
C VAL A 68 -0.67 -1.60 0.97
N VAL A 69 0.25 -2.46 0.51
CA VAL A 69 0.50 -3.75 1.16
C VAL A 69 1.51 -3.59 2.29
N VAL A 70 1.06 -3.87 3.52
CA VAL A 70 1.87 -3.96 4.74
C VAL A 70 1.83 -5.39 5.29
N GLN A 71 2.94 -5.82 5.89
CA GLN A 71 3.03 -7.16 6.46
C GLN A 71 2.77 -7.12 7.97
N ALA A 72 2.03 -8.10 8.47
CA ALA A 72 1.91 -8.39 9.89
C ALA A 72 2.75 -9.64 10.21
N GLN A 73 3.66 -9.56 11.17
CA GLN A 73 4.45 -10.70 11.62
C GLN A 73 4.18 -10.99 13.09
N MET A 74 3.90 -12.25 13.42
CA MET A 74 3.72 -12.68 14.81
C MET A 74 5.09 -12.73 15.50
N ASN A 75 5.21 -12.03 16.63
CA ASN A 75 6.41 -12.04 17.46
C ASN A 75 6.37 -13.19 18.49
N GLN A 76 7.47 -13.38 19.21
CA GLN A 76 7.60 -14.42 20.24
C GLN A 76 6.61 -14.26 21.40
N ALA A 77 6.10 -13.05 21.63
CA ALA A 77 5.08 -12.76 22.64
C ALA A 77 3.64 -13.03 22.16
N GLY A 78 3.48 -13.58 20.95
CA GLY A 78 2.19 -13.91 20.36
C GLY A 78 1.39 -12.72 19.85
N ARG A 79 2.02 -11.55 19.66
CA ARG A 79 1.41 -10.34 19.11
C ARG A 79 1.84 -10.13 17.66
N TYR A 80 0.99 -9.49 16.86
CA TYR A 80 1.35 -9.10 15.50
C TYR A 80 2.01 -7.73 15.48
N GLU A 81 3.18 -7.65 14.86
CA GLU A 81 3.88 -6.42 14.56
C GLU A 81 3.67 -6.06 13.09
N LEU A 82 3.21 -4.83 12.84
CA LEU A 82 3.02 -4.33 11.48
C LEU A 82 4.32 -3.72 10.98
N ARG A 83 4.80 -4.23 9.85
CA ARG A 83 5.94 -3.67 9.13
C ARG A 83 5.48 -2.60 8.16
N ILE A 84 5.35 -1.38 8.67
CA ILE A 84 5.01 -0.20 7.89
C ILE A 84 6.32 0.38 7.31
N ARG A 85 6.36 0.55 5.98
CA ARG A 85 7.52 1.13 5.29
C ARG A 85 7.35 2.64 5.12
N LYS A 86 8.45 3.40 5.04
CA LYS A 86 8.39 4.87 4.88
C LYS A 86 7.70 5.32 3.59
N ASP A 87 7.79 4.51 2.56
CA ASP A 87 7.17 4.69 1.24
C ASP A 87 5.75 4.12 1.16
N SER A 88 5.22 3.53 2.25
CA SER A 88 3.84 3.07 2.28
C SER A 88 2.89 4.25 2.49
N GLY A 89 1.89 4.39 1.62
CA GLY A 89 0.82 5.40 1.74
C GLY A 89 -0.24 5.04 2.78
N VAL A 90 0.03 4.04 3.63
CA VAL A 90 -0.90 3.56 4.67
C VAL A 90 -1.00 4.54 5.84
N LEU A 91 0.09 5.25 6.16
CA LEU A 91 0.06 6.29 7.16
C LEU A 91 -0.49 7.57 6.55
N VAL A 92 -1.66 7.99 7.01
CA VAL A 92 -2.31 9.24 6.62
C VAL A 92 -2.44 10.16 7.84
N ASP A 93 -2.42 11.47 7.60
CA ASP A 93 -2.63 12.44 8.66
C ASP A 93 -4.03 12.29 9.26
N ASN A 94 -4.09 12.30 10.59
CA ASN A 94 -5.37 12.27 11.29
C ASN A 94 -6.18 13.53 10.97
N ALA A 95 -7.50 13.38 10.87
CA ALA A 95 -8.40 14.51 10.75
C ALA A 95 -8.24 15.48 11.93
N THR A 96 -8.31 16.78 11.65
CA THR A 96 -8.24 17.80 12.70
C THR A 96 -9.41 17.64 13.66
N LEU A 97 -9.10 17.55 14.96
CA LEU A 97 -10.12 17.48 15.99
C LEU A 97 -10.92 18.79 15.98
N LYS A 98 -12.25 18.67 15.97
CA LYS A 98 -13.12 19.84 16.16
C LYS A 98 -12.74 20.50 17.48
N PRO A 99 -12.59 21.84 17.52
CA PRO A 99 -12.25 22.52 18.76
C PRO A 99 -13.30 22.19 19.84
N PRO A 100 -12.88 22.03 21.10
CA PRO A 100 -13.80 21.74 22.19
C PRO A 100 -14.86 22.85 22.27
N ARG A 101 -16.11 22.45 22.51
CA ARG A 101 -17.19 23.42 22.72
C ARG A 101 -16.87 24.27 23.95
N PRO A 102 -17.17 25.59 23.93
CA PRO A 102 -16.96 26.43 25.10
C PRO A 102 -17.71 25.84 26.29
N ARG A 103 -17.00 25.66 27.41
CA ARG A 103 -17.62 25.23 28.67
C ARG A 103 -18.64 26.31 29.07
N ARG A 104 -19.91 25.93 29.23
CA ARG A 104 -20.91 26.80 29.85
C ARG A 104 -20.44 27.14 31.26
N THR A 105 -19.99 28.37 31.47
CA THR A 105 -19.88 28.93 32.82
C THR A 105 -21.31 29.12 33.34
N ARG A 106 -21.62 28.54 34.49
CA ARG A 106 -22.86 28.87 35.21
C ARG A 106 -22.67 30.27 35.78
N ASP A 107 -23.34 31.26 35.17
CA ASP A 107 -23.44 32.59 35.77
C ASP A 107 -24.11 32.43 37.14
N LYS A 108 -23.37 32.72 38.21
CA LYS A 108 -23.94 32.86 39.54
C LYS A 108 -24.81 34.12 39.51
N LYS A 109 -26.13 33.93 39.40
CA LYS A 109 -27.10 35.00 39.59
C LYS A 109 -26.98 35.49 41.03
N THR A 110 -26.32 36.64 41.23
CA THR A 110 -26.31 37.37 42.49
C THR A 110 -27.77 37.66 42.86
N GLN A 111 -28.24 37.05 43.94
CA GLN A 111 -29.48 37.44 44.59
C GLN A 111 -29.21 38.79 45.26
N ASP A 112 -29.66 39.87 44.63
CA ASP A 112 -29.73 41.15 45.32
C ASP A 112 -30.90 41.11 46.30
N THR A 113 -30.58 41.37 47.56
CA THR A 113 -31.49 41.35 48.70
C THR A 113 -31.78 42.79 49.05
N ARG A 114 -33.02 43.25 48.85
CA ARG A 114 -33.76 44.19 49.70
C ARG A 114 -35.17 44.42 49.20
#